data_AF-I5BXZ2-F1
#
_entry.id   AF-I5BXZ2-F1
#
_cell.length_a   1.000
_cell.length_b   1.000
_cell.length_c   1.000
_cell.angle_alpha   90.00
_cell.angle_beta   90.00
_cell.angle_gamma   90.00
#
_symmetry.space_group_name_H-M   'P 1'
#
loop_
_entity.id
_entity.type
_entity.pdbx_description
1 polymer ?
#
loop_
_entity_poly.entity_id
_entity_poly.type
_entity_poly.pdbx_seq_one_letter_code
_entity_poly.pdbx_strand_id
1 'polypeptide(L)'
;MSSTFNADHGVEGGFGLNVFLREGGSIYHTYHTSGRGVETLGTSWTLLDLTPYGRQETWEASPEGTPQSAPYRWWRLHDEYA
;
A
#
# COMPACT_ATOMS: atom_id res chain seq x y z
N MET A 1 -6.89 -25.52 8.50
CA MET A 1 -8.00 -24.55 8.47
C MET A 1 -7.87 -23.74 7.20
N SER A 2 -8.95 -23.60 6.42
CA SER A 2 -8.99 -22.66 5.29
C SER A 2 -9.16 -21.26 5.87
N SER A 3 -8.37 -20.29 5.41
CA SER A 3 -8.49 -18.89 5.84
C SER A 3 -9.63 -18.21 5.08
N THR A 4 -10.45 -17.42 5.79
CA THR A 4 -11.47 -16.53 5.20
C THR A 4 -10.94 -15.13 4.90
N PHE A 5 -9.67 -14.85 5.21
CA PHE A 5 -9.06 -13.51 5.17
C PHE A 5 -9.36 -12.72 3.91
N ASN A 6 -9.25 -13.33 2.72
CA ASN A 6 -9.53 -12.65 1.47
C ASN A 6 -10.98 -12.18 1.37
N ALA A 7 -11.94 -13.05 1.72
CA ALA A 7 -13.36 -12.70 1.73
C ALA A 7 -13.68 -11.66 2.80
N ASP A 8 -13.07 -11.79 4.00
CA ASP A 8 -13.20 -10.81 5.09
C ASP A 8 -12.69 -9.42 4.70
N HIS A 9 -11.83 -9.33 3.67
CA HIS A 9 -11.29 -8.11 3.10
C HIS A 9 -11.75 -7.85 1.65
N GLY A 10 -12.95 -8.32 1.28
CA GLY A 10 -13.63 -7.92 0.05
C GLY A 10 -13.14 -8.58 -1.24
N VAL A 11 -12.29 -9.61 -1.14
CA VAL A 11 -11.78 -10.38 -2.27
C VAL A 11 -12.46 -11.75 -2.30
N GLU A 12 -13.65 -11.78 -2.89
CA GLU A 12 -14.47 -12.99 -3.05
C GLU A 12 -14.12 -13.81 -4.31
N GLY A 13 -13.32 -13.24 -5.22
CA GLY A 13 -12.84 -13.90 -6.43
C GLY A 13 -12.01 -12.96 -7.31
N GLY A 14 -11.09 -13.53 -8.11
CA GLY A 14 -10.19 -12.75 -8.95
C GLY A 14 -9.13 -11.98 -8.15
N PHE A 15 -8.60 -10.90 -8.74
CA PHE A 15 -7.59 -10.06 -8.11
C PHE A 15 -8.24 -8.87 -7.38
N GLY A 16 -7.78 -8.60 -6.17
CA GLY A 16 -8.10 -7.40 -5.40
C GLY A 16 -6.87 -6.90 -4.67
N LEU A 17 -6.79 -5.58 -4.49
CA LEU A 17 -5.70 -4.92 -3.77
C LEU A 17 -6.24 -4.41 -2.44
N ASN A 18 -5.63 -4.87 -1.35
CA ASN A 18 -5.83 -4.34 0.00
C ASN A 18 -4.54 -3.70 0.48
N VAL A 19 -4.64 -2.54 1.14
CA VAL A 19 -3.52 -1.87 1.81
C VAL A 19 -3.81 -1.78 3.29
N PHE A 20 -2.87 -2.27 4.09
CA PHE A 20 -2.95 -2.22 5.54
C PHE A 20 -1.81 -1.37 6.11
N LEU A 21 -2.13 -0.50 7.06
CA LEU A 21 -1.16 0.26 7.82
C LEU A 21 -1.10 -0.27 9.25
N ARG A 22 0.12 -0.54 9.74
CA ARG A 22 0.34 -0.88 11.14
C ARG A 22 0.93 0.32 11.87
N GLU A 23 0.23 0.81 12.87
CA GLU A 23 0.65 1.95 13.69
C GLU A 23 0.22 1.75 15.15
N GLY A 24 1.13 2.00 16.09
CA GLY A 24 0.82 1.94 17.52
C GLY A 24 0.35 0.57 18.04
N GLY A 25 0.67 -0.52 17.34
CA GLY A 25 0.19 -1.87 17.66
C GLY A 25 -1.15 -2.23 17.01
N SER A 26 -1.85 -1.26 16.41
CA SER A 26 -3.08 -1.45 15.65
C SER A 26 -2.79 -1.69 14.17
N ILE A 27 -3.73 -2.36 13.48
CA ILE A 27 -3.72 -2.52 12.03
C ILE A 27 -4.98 -1.86 11.48
N TYR A 28 -4.78 -0.99 10.48
CA TYR A 28 -5.84 -0.27 9.80
C TYR A 28 -5.94 -0.77 8.37
N HIS A 29 -7.15 -1.06 7.91
CA HIS A 29 -7.42 -1.35 6.50
C HIS A 29 -7.68 -0.03 5.78
N THR A 30 -6.69 0.50 5.07
CA THR A 30 -6.68 1.89 4.60
C THR A 30 -7.17 2.05 3.18
N TYR A 31 -7.09 0.99 2.36
CA TYR A 31 -7.54 1.02 0.98
C TYR A 31 -7.90 -0.38 0.50
N HIS A 32 -9.00 -0.49 -0.24
CA HIS A 32 -9.39 -1.69 -0.96
C HIS A 32 -9.94 -1.33 -2.33
N THR A 33 -9.55 -2.09 -3.36
CA THR A 33 -10.16 -2.03 -4.68
C THR A 33 -10.13 -3.40 -5.36
N SER A 34 -11.10 -3.66 -6.23
CA SER A 34 -11.22 -4.92 -6.99
C SER A 34 -11.84 -4.67 -8.37
N GLY A 35 -11.87 -5.71 -9.21
CA GLY A 35 -12.46 -5.63 -10.56
C GLY A 35 -11.80 -4.55 -11.42
N ARG A 36 -12.58 -3.62 -11.97
CA ARG A 36 -12.02 -2.54 -12.81
C ARG A 36 -11.15 -1.54 -12.05
N GLY A 37 -11.31 -1.47 -10.73
CA GLY A 37 -10.51 -0.57 -9.90
C GLY A 37 -9.04 -0.97 -9.83
N VAL A 38 -8.70 -2.23 -10.15
CA VAL A 38 -7.29 -2.67 -10.27
C VAL A 38 -6.71 -2.46 -11.66
N GLU A 39 -7.51 -2.09 -12.67
CA GLU A 39 -7.01 -1.81 -14.04
C GLU A 39 -6.04 -0.62 -14.06
N THR A 40 -6.12 0.27 -13.07
CA THR A 40 -5.25 1.46 -12.95
C THR A 40 -3.87 1.14 -12.36
N LEU A 41 -3.64 -0.08 -11.87
CA LEU A 41 -2.35 -0.51 -11.37
C LEU A 41 -1.42 -0.84 -12.55
N GLY A 42 -0.43 0.01 -12.80
CA GLY A 42 0.50 -0.16 -13.90
C GLY A 42 1.95 -0.31 -13.47
N THR A 43 2.42 0.54 -12.56
CA THR A 43 3.82 0.60 -12.12
C THR A 43 3.91 0.55 -10.60
N SER A 44 5.12 0.35 -10.07
CA SER A 44 5.38 0.51 -8.64
C SER A 44 4.91 1.88 -8.12
N TRP A 45 4.98 2.92 -8.95
CA TRP A 45 4.52 4.27 -8.60
C TRP A 45 3.02 4.34 -8.33
N THR A 46 2.22 3.75 -9.22
CA THR A 46 0.76 3.71 -9.04
C THR A 46 0.34 2.90 -7.82
N LEU A 47 1.17 1.94 -7.38
CA LEU A 47 0.94 1.22 -6.12
C LEU A 47 1.23 2.12 -4.92
N LEU A 48 2.36 2.86 -4.94
CA LEU A 48 2.74 3.76 -3.84
C LEU A 48 1.71 4.87 -3.63
N ASP A 49 1.12 5.41 -4.69
CA ASP A 49 0.06 6.44 -4.62
C ASP A 49 -1.18 5.99 -3.84
N LEU A 50 -1.42 4.67 -3.77
CA LEU A 50 -2.56 4.10 -3.05
C LEU A 50 -2.24 3.78 -1.59
N THR A 51 -0.97 3.95 -1.18
CA THR A 51 -0.55 3.72 0.20
C THR A 51 -0.65 4.98 1.05
N PRO A 52 -0.87 4.87 2.38
CA PRO A 52 -1.02 6.05 3.25
C PRO A 52 0.16 7.03 3.27
N TYR A 53 1.37 6.56 2.94
CA TYR A 53 2.57 7.40 2.92
C TYR A 53 3.01 7.81 1.52
N GLY A 54 2.22 7.46 0.49
CA GLY A 54 2.47 7.87 -0.88
C GLY A 54 3.86 7.47 -1.38
N ARG A 55 4.44 8.34 -2.21
CA ARG A 55 5.79 8.12 -2.78
C ARG A 55 6.90 8.67 -1.88
N GLN A 56 6.55 9.56 -0.95
CA GLN A 56 7.47 10.36 -0.14
C GLN A 56 8.41 11.21 -1.00
N GLU A 57 7.87 11.80 -2.06
CA GLU A 57 8.61 12.68 -2.97
C GLU A 57 8.65 14.12 -2.44
N THR A 58 9.70 14.88 -2.75
CA THR A 58 9.84 16.27 -2.23
C THR A 58 8.79 17.24 -2.77
N TRP A 59 8.21 16.92 -3.94
CA TRP A 59 7.14 17.69 -4.56
C TRP A 59 5.74 17.21 -4.13
N GLU A 60 5.66 16.10 -3.40
CA GLU A 60 4.40 15.53 -2.93
C GLU A 60 3.78 16.41 -1.84
N ALA A 61 2.52 16.80 -2.03
CA ALA A 61 1.77 17.57 -1.05
C ALA A 61 1.10 16.62 -0.04
N SER A 62 1.90 16.10 0.90
CA SER A 62 1.43 15.22 1.97
C SER A 62 0.70 15.98 3.08
N PRO A 63 -0.35 15.41 3.71
CA PRO A 63 -0.97 16.00 4.89
C PRO A 63 0.03 16.25 6.02
N GLU A 64 -0.24 17.26 6.85
CA GLU A 64 0.59 17.57 8.02
C GLU A 64 0.69 16.35 8.96
N GLY A 65 1.90 16.06 9.45
CA GLY A 65 2.18 14.92 10.31
C GLY A 65 2.42 13.60 9.58
N THR A 66 2.26 13.55 8.25
CA THR A 66 2.61 12.35 7.46
C THR A 66 4.12 12.09 7.57
N PRO A 67 4.55 10.88 8.00
CA PRO A 67 5.95 10.52 8.01
C PRO A 67 6.57 10.67 6.61
N GLN A 68 7.65 11.44 6.51
CA GLN A 68 8.34 11.68 5.25
C GLN A 68 9.86 11.52 5.44
N SER A 69 10.44 10.63 4.65
CA SER A 69 11.90 10.45 4.57
C SER A 69 12.43 11.03 3.25
N ALA A 70 13.75 11.09 3.09
CA ALA A 70 14.32 11.51 1.81
C ALA A 70 13.94 10.50 0.70
N PRO A 71 13.60 10.98 -0.52
CA PRO A 71 13.19 10.11 -1.61
C PRO A 71 14.19 8.97 -1.86
N TYR A 72 13.67 7.79 -2.18
CA TYR A 72 14.46 6.60 -2.57
C TYR A 72 15.34 5.98 -1.48
N ARG A 73 15.34 6.52 -0.26
CA ARG A 73 16.21 6.03 0.84
C ARG A 73 15.63 4.85 1.61
N TRP A 74 14.31 4.71 1.62
CA TRP A 74 13.61 3.63 2.34
C TRP A 74 13.44 2.38 1.49
N TRP A 75 13.76 2.45 0.19
CA TRP A 75 13.74 1.31 -0.71
C TRP A 75 14.83 0.31 -0.32
N ARG A 76 14.47 -0.96 -0.26
CA ARG A 76 15.42 -2.05 -0.07
C ARG A 76 15.58 -2.78 -1.38
N LEU A 77 16.77 -2.69 -1.95
CA LEU A 77 17.09 -3.41 -3.18
C LEU A 77 17.10 -4.92 -2.90
N HIS A 78 16.63 -5.71 -3.86
CA HIS A 78 16.44 -7.16 -3.72
C HIS A 78 17.72 -7.91 -3.28
N ASP A 79 18.88 -7.36 -3.60
CA ASP A 79 20.21 -7.87 -3.30
C ASP A 79 20.79 -7.37 -1.96
N GLU A 80 20.12 -6.44 -1.28
CA GLU A 80 20.58 -5.84 -0.01
C GLU A 80 19.85 -6.41 1.23
N TYR A 81 19.08 -7.49 1.07
CA TYR A 81 18.49 -8.20 2.20
C TYR A 81 19.54 -9.10 2.85
N ALA A 82 19.81 -8.86 4.14
CA ALA A 82 20.67 -9.70 4.99
C ALA A 82 19.93 -10.95 5.52
#